data_AF-A0A8T4ZUX6-F1
#
_entry.id   AF-A0A8T4ZUX6-F1
#
_cell.length_a   1.000
_cell.length_b   1.000
_cell.length_c   1.000
_cell.angle_alpha   90.00
_cell.angle_beta   90.00
_cell.angle_gamma   90.00
#
_symmetry.space_group_name_H-M   'P 1'
#
loop_
_entity.id
_entity.type
_entity.pdbx_description
1 polymer ?
#
loop_
_entity_poly.entity_id
_entity_poly.type
_entity_poly.pdbx_seq_one_letter_code
_entity_poly.pdbx_strand_id
1 'polypeptide(L)'
;MGVGLSTCSAIHLAEEQVQLPKRILEKIQPPQVKCKIWKELGMAKLGRWLWAYPDFAKMEEPCRKHGIMKSVKSGESEVKLLRLKDLIELYAEYLRKNPDTFLS
;
A
#
# COMPACT_ATOMS: atom_id res chain seq x y z
N MET A 1 -8.51 -12.11 4.49
CA MET A 1 -9.18 -12.64 5.70
C MET A 1 -8.11 -13.21 6.61
N GLY A 2 -8.11 -12.92 7.91
CA GLY A 2 -7.03 -13.35 8.83
C GLY A 2 -5.68 -12.66 8.60
N VAL A 3 -5.65 -11.55 7.85
CA VAL A 3 -4.45 -10.80 7.46
C VAL A 3 -4.70 -9.31 7.59
N GLY A 4 -3.63 -8.53 7.76
CA GLY A 4 -3.69 -7.08 7.84
C GLY A 4 -3.73 -6.36 6.48
N LEU A 5 -3.85 -5.03 6.52
CA LEU A 5 -3.88 -4.19 5.31
C LEU A 5 -2.57 -4.18 4.51
N SER A 6 -1.47 -4.68 5.09
CA SER A 6 -0.21 -4.95 4.38
C SER A 6 -0.38 -5.85 3.14
N THR A 7 -1.46 -6.65 3.10
CA THR A 7 -1.76 -7.57 1.99
C THR A 7 -2.89 -7.07 1.07
N CYS A 8 -3.41 -5.86 1.30
CA CYS A 8 -4.50 -5.30 0.51
C CYS A 8 -3.99 -4.69 -0.79
N SER A 9 -3.86 -5.49 -1.85
CA SER A 9 -3.37 -5.05 -3.17
C SER A 9 -4.20 -3.93 -3.81
N ALA A 10 -5.47 -3.80 -3.44
CA ALA A 10 -6.36 -2.79 -4.01
C ALA A 10 -5.97 -1.34 -3.62
N ILE A 11 -5.13 -1.16 -2.59
CA ILE A 11 -4.65 0.15 -2.17
C ILE A 11 -3.74 0.82 -3.22
N HIS A 12 -3.10 0.04 -4.09
CA HIS A 12 -2.27 0.57 -5.19
C HIS A 12 -3.07 1.45 -6.16
N LEU A 13 -4.38 1.24 -6.27
CA LEU A 13 -5.26 2.09 -7.10
C LEU A 13 -5.28 3.54 -6.64
N ALA A 14 -4.99 3.80 -5.36
CA ALA A 14 -4.94 5.16 -4.82
C ALA A 14 -3.67 5.92 -5.23
N GLU A 15 -2.59 5.20 -5.54
CA GLU A 15 -1.32 5.81 -5.96
C GLU A 15 -1.44 6.43 -7.35
N GLU A 16 -2.30 5.89 -8.22
CA GLU A 16 -2.61 6.49 -9.53
C GLU A 16 -3.43 7.80 -9.40
N GLN A 17 -4.15 7.97 -8.28
CA GLN A 17 -4.99 9.15 -8.02
C GLN A 17 -4.22 10.30 -7.37
N VAL A 18 -2.99 10.07 -6.91
CA VAL A 18 -2.18 11.07 -6.23
C VAL A 18 -0.88 11.26 -6.99
N GLN A 19 -0.62 12.47 -7.49
CA GLN A 19 0.69 12.81 -8.03
C GLN A 19 1.70 12.87 -6.88
N LEU A 20 2.38 11.75 -6.62
CA LEU A 20 3.43 11.67 -5.60
C LEU A 20 4.63 12.56 -6.00
N PRO A 21 5.27 13.23 -5.03
CA PRO A 21 6.49 13.99 -5.31
C PRO A 21 7.59 13.12 -5.93
N LYS A 22 8.40 13.69 -6.84
CA LYS A 22 9.49 12.97 -7.52
C LYS A 22 10.41 12.22 -6.55
N ARG A 23 10.76 12.82 -5.40
CA ARG A 23 11.60 12.21 -4.36
C ARG A 23 11.04 10.89 -3.81
N ILE A 24 9.72 10.71 -3.83
CA ILE A 24 9.04 9.51 -3.35
C ILE A 24 8.91 8.50 -4.47
N LEU A 25 8.57 8.95 -5.68
CA LEU A 25 8.59 8.10 -6.86
C LEU A 25 9.97 7.47 -7.04
N GLU A 26 11.06 8.20 -6.81
CA GLU A 26 12.43 7.67 -6.85
C GLU A 26 12.74 6.66 -5.74
N LYS A 27 12.04 6.73 -4.59
CA LYS A 27 12.18 5.75 -3.51
C LYS A 27 11.38 4.49 -3.76
N ILE A 28 10.17 4.61 -4.31
CA ILE A 28 9.26 3.47 -4.57
C ILE A 28 9.60 2.81 -5.92
N GLN A 29 10.15 3.55 -6.88
CA GLN A 29 10.57 2.99 -8.15
C GLN A 29 11.99 2.43 -8.03
N PRO A 30 12.19 1.14 -8.35
CA PRO A 30 13.53 0.58 -8.40
C PRO A 30 14.33 1.23 -9.55
N PRO A 31 15.64 1.49 -9.36
CA PRO A 31 16.47 2.08 -10.41
C PRO A 31 16.47 1.21 -11.67
N GLN A 32 16.54 1.84 -12.85
CA GLN A 32 16.41 1.15 -14.15
C GLN A 32 17.41 0.00 -14.32
N VAL A 33 18.61 0.13 -13.75
CA VAL A 33 19.64 -0.92 -13.74
C VAL A 33 19.14 -2.19 -13.05
N LYS A 34 18.46 -2.08 -11.90
CA LYS A 34 17.88 -3.24 -11.18
C LYS A 34 16.71 -3.83 -11.95
N CYS A 35 15.86 -2.98 -12.55
CA CYS A 35 14.78 -3.45 -13.42
C CYS A 35 15.30 -4.28 -14.60
N LYS A 36 16.42 -3.88 -15.21
CA LYS A 36 17.06 -4.60 -16.32
C LYS A 36 17.62 -5.95 -15.86
N ILE A 37 18.38 -5.96 -14.77
CA ILE A 37 18.93 -7.19 -14.16
C ILE A 37 17.81 -8.17 -13.81
N TRP A 38 16.72 -7.70 -13.20
CA TRP A 38 15.60 -8.58 -12.85
C TRP A 38 14.87 -9.10 -14.09
N LYS A 39 14.77 -8.34 -15.17
CA LYS A 39 14.24 -8.84 -16.44
C LYS A 39 15.14 -9.92 -17.03
N GLU A 40 16.45 -9.70 -17.06
CA GLU A 40 17.44 -10.67 -17.54
C GLU A 40 17.43 -11.97 -16.72
N LEU A 41 17.19 -11.87 -15.40
CA LEU A 41 17.08 -13.02 -14.50
C LEU A 41 15.67 -13.66 -14.47
N GLY A 42 14.71 -13.18 -15.28
CA GLY A 42 13.32 -13.66 -15.23
C GLY A 42 12.58 -13.31 -13.93
N MET A 43 13.16 -12.47 -13.08
CA MET A 43 12.65 -12.08 -11.77
C MET A 43 11.99 -10.70 -11.76
N ALA A 44 11.63 -10.13 -12.92
CA ALA A 44 11.07 -8.78 -13.02
C ALA A 44 9.86 -8.54 -12.11
N LYS A 45 9.03 -9.57 -11.93
CA LYS A 45 7.88 -9.53 -11.01
C LYS A 45 8.37 -9.54 -9.56
N LEU A 46 9.18 -10.52 -9.16
CA LEU A 46 9.67 -10.66 -7.78
C LEU A 46 10.52 -9.47 -7.31
N GLY A 47 11.39 -8.96 -8.17
CA GLY A 47 12.26 -7.82 -7.86
C GLY A 47 11.47 -6.56 -7.52
N ARG A 48 10.34 -6.32 -8.20
CA ARG A 48 9.43 -5.21 -7.87
C ARG A 48 8.78 -5.39 -6.48
N TRP A 49 8.46 -6.63 -6.09
CA TRP A 49 7.89 -6.94 -4.78
C TRP A 49 8.92 -6.85 -3.63
N LEU A 50 10.21 -7.07 -3.91
CA LEU A 50 11.29 -6.98 -2.93
C LEU A 50 11.80 -5.55 -2.70
N TRP A 51 11.35 -4.60 -3.52
CA TRP A 51 11.74 -3.20 -3.38
C TRP A 51 10.92 -2.51 -2.29
N ALA A 52 11.53 -1.56 -1.57
CA ALA A 52 10.93 -0.86 -0.43
C ALA A 52 9.58 -0.24 -0.82
N TYR A 53 8.51 -0.89 -0.38
CA TYR A 53 7.14 -0.49 -0.66
C TYR A 53 6.53 0.21 0.57
N PRO A 54 5.68 1.23 0.39
CA PRO A 54 4.86 1.79 1.45
C PRO A 54 4.30 0.75 2.44
N ASP A 55 4.52 0.98 3.74
CA ASP A 55 3.98 0.15 4.80
C ASP A 55 2.48 0.42 4.98
N PHE A 56 1.67 -0.37 4.29
CA PHE A 56 0.22 -0.27 4.34
C PHE A 56 -0.40 -0.74 5.66
N ALA A 57 0.34 -1.44 6.53
CA ALA A 57 -0.19 -1.81 7.85
C ALA A 57 -0.53 -0.55 8.67
N LYS A 58 0.19 0.55 8.44
CA LYS A 58 -0.07 1.87 9.05
C LYS A 58 -1.45 2.43 8.72
N MET A 59 -2.16 1.91 7.71
CA MET A 59 -3.53 2.34 7.40
C MET A 59 -4.60 1.74 8.31
N GLU A 60 -4.29 0.71 9.10
CA GLU A 60 -5.30 0.07 9.95
C GLU A 60 -5.87 1.01 11.02
N GLU A 61 -5.00 1.75 11.71
CA GLU A 61 -5.42 2.71 12.72
C GLU A 61 -6.21 3.89 12.12
N PRO A 62 -5.77 4.56 11.03
CA PRO A 62 -6.57 5.52 10.29
C PRO A 62 -7.96 4.98 9.91
N CYS A 63 -8.02 3.78 9.33
CA CYS A 63 -9.28 3.19 8.89
C CYS A 63 -10.24 2.92 10.06
N ARG A 64 -9.70 2.50 11.21
CA ARG A 64 -10.47 2.32 12.45
C ARG A 64 -10.98 3.64 13.01
N LYS A 65 -10.11 4.67 13.09
CA LYS A 65 -10.45 6.00 13.63
C LYS A 65 -11.54 6.70 12.80
N HIS A 66 -11.52 6.54 11.48
CA HIS A 66 -12.52 7.13 10.58
C HIS A 66 -13.78 6.25 10.44
N GLY A 67 -13.86 5.11 11.13
CA GLY A 67 -15.02 4.23 11.10
C GLY A 67 -15.26 3.52 9.75
N ILE A 68 -14.28 3.54 8.85
CA ILE A 68 -14.40 2.92 7.51
C ILE A 68 -14.05 1.42 7.51
N MET A 69 -13.44 0.93 8.59
CA MET A 69 -13.11 -0.48 8.80
C MET A 69 -13.89 -1.05 9.98
N LYS A 70 -14.54 -2.19 9.77
CA LYS A 70 -15.19 -3.00 10.80
C LYS A 70 -14.42 -4.30 10.98
N SER A 71 -14.16 -4.68 12.22
CA SER A 71 -13.58 -5.99 12.55
C SER A 71 -14.68 -6.92 13.07
N VAL A 72 -14.71 -8.14 12.55
CA VAL A 72 -15.67 -9.19 12.91
C VAL A 72 -14.90 -10.50 13.06
N LYS A 73 -15.28 -11.33 14.05
CA LYS A 73 -14.76 -12.69 14.15
C LYS A 73 -15.51 -13.62 13.19
N SER A 74 -14.77 -14.41 12.43
CA SER A 74 -15.30 -15.48 11.57
C SER A 74 -14.53 -16.75 11.87
N GLY A 75 -15.14 -17.68 12.60
CA GLY A 75 -14.44 -18.80 13.21
C GLY A 75 -13.39 -18.29 14.21
N GLU A 76 -12.15 -18.77 14.08
CA GLU A 76 -11.02 -18.37 14.92
C GLU A 76 -10.27 -17.13 14.39
N SER A 77 -10.63 -16.63 13.20
CA SER A 77 -9.94 -15.53 12.54
C SER A 77 -10.66 -14.19 12.71
N GLU A 78 -9.88 -13.12 12.82
CA GLU A 78 -10.40 -11.76 12.64
C GLU A 78 -10.51 -11.43 11.15
N VAL A 79 -11.67 -10.95 10.76
CA VAL A 79 -11.96 -10.44 9.42
C VAL A 79 -12.17 -8.94 9.51
N LYS A 80 -11.38 -8.20 8.74
CA LYS A 80 -11.49 -6.75 8.57
C LYS A 80 -12.25 -6.46 7.29
N LEU A 81 -13.41 -5.82 7.41
CA LEU A 81 -14.26 -5.42 6.30
C LEU A 81 -14.22 -3.89 6.16
N LEU A 82 -14.00 -3.42 4.93
CA LEU A 82 -13.98 -2.00 4.59
C LEU A 82 -14.51 -1.79 3.18
N ARG A 83 -14.93 -0.57 2.86
CA ARG A 83 -15.25 -0.19 1.48
C ARG A 83 -13.99 0.26 0.77
N LEU A 84 -13.72 -0.32 -0.40
CA LEU A 84 -12.51 -0.02 -1.17
C LEU A 84 -12.41 1.48 -1.53
N LYS A 85 -13.53 2.09 -1.92
CA LYS A 85 -13.58 3.52 -2.24
C LYS A 85 -13.10 4.39 -1.07
N ASP A 86 -13.64 4.14 0.13
CA ASP A 86 -13.29 4.89 1.34
C ASP A 86 -11.81 4.69 1.72
N LEU A 87 -11.27 3.48 1.54
CA LEU A 87 -9.84 3.20 1.77
C LEU A 87 -8.96 4.00 0.79
N ILE A 88 -9.31 4.01 -0.49
CA ILE A 88 -8.58 4.74 -1.53
C ILE A 88 -8.59 6.24 -1.25
N GLU A 89 -9.76 6.80 -0.95
CA GLU A 89 -9.93 8.22 -0.67
C GLU A 89 -9.15 8.63 0.60
N LEU A 90 -9.25 7.84 1.67
CA LEU A 90 -8.53 8.12 2.92
C LEU A 90 -7.01 8.00 2.73
N TYR A 91 -6.54 6.97 2.02
CA TYR A 91 -5.12 6.81 1.72
C TYR A 91 -4.58 7.99 0.90
N ALA A 92 -5.34 8.42 -0.12
CA ALA A 92 -5.00 9.57 -0.92
C ALA A 92 -4.95 10.86 -0.08
N GLU A 93 -5.86 11.05 0.87
CA GLU A 93 -5.83 12.19 1.79
C GLU A 93 -4.57 12.20 2.65
N TYR A 94 -4.18 11.06 3.22
CA TYR A 94 -2.96 10.95 4.02
C TYR A 94 -1.71 11.25 3.19
N LEU A 95 -1.62 10.70 1.98
CA LEU A 95 -0.52 10.99 1.05
C LEU A 95 -0.47 12.46 0.65
N ARG A 96 -1.62 13.15 0.48
CA ARG A 96 -1.64 14.58 0.17
C ARG A 96 -1.16 15.44 1.35
N LYS A 97 -1.49 15.05 2.59
CA LYS A 97 -1.06 15.78 3.80
C LYS A 97 0.43 15.58 4.07
N ASN A 98 0.89 14.34 4.01
CA ASN A 98 2.29 14.00 4.16
C ASN A 98 2.64 12.80 3.27
N PRO A 99 3.25 13.04 2.10
CA PRO A 99 3.60 11.98 1.17
C PRO A 99 4.55 10.92 1.77
N ASP A 100 5.34 11.28 2.79
CA ASP A 100 6.33 10.39 3.40
C ASP A 100 5.72 9.47 4.50
N THR A 101 4.43 9.59 4.84
CA THR A 101 3.78 8.87 5.95
C THR A 101 3.98 7.35 5.94
N PHE A 102 3.99 6.75 4.74
CA PHE A 102 4.06 5.30 4.58
C PHE A 102 5.45 4.79 4.20
N LEU A 103 6.42 5.67 3.99
CA LEU A 103 7.81 5.30 3.69
C LEU A 103 8.58 5.14 5.00
N SER A 104 8.67 3.91 5.51
CA SER A 104 9.60 3.55 6.60
C SER A 104 10.94 3.07 6.06
#